data_AF-A0A7X9B518-F1
#
_entry.id   AF-A0A7X9B518-F1
#
_cell.length_a   1.000
_cell.length_b   1.000
_cell.length_c   1.000
_cell.angle_alpha   90.00
_cell.angle_beta   90.00
_cell.angle_gamma   90.00
#
_symmetry.space_group_name_H-M   'P 1'
#
loop_
_entity.id
_entity.type
_entity.pdbx_description
1 polymer ?
#
loop_
_entity_poly.entity_id
_entity_poly.type
_entity_poly.pdbx_seq_one_letter_code
_entity_poly.pdbx_strand_id
1 'polypeptide(L)'
;LNYAEEILNLVFRLGNTNEALLTGIAHGSANGEHRCYIPEVEVRRERSAGDLEAGAAVDVTAKIFQELCERFNVTMDKADTARLKRQLSQFLLHGLLPSSEGK
;
A
#
# COMPACT_ATOMS: atom_id res chain seq x y z
N LEU A 1 -2.61 -24.00 23.87
CA LEU A 1 -3.74 -23.15 23.48
C LEU A 1 -3.58 -22.82 22.00
N ASN A 2 -4.33 -23.49 21.12
CA ASN A 2 -4.47 -23.05 19.74
C ASN A 2 -5.44 -21.88 19.77
N TYR A 3 -4.92 -20.67 19.93
CA TYR A 3 -5.68 -19.50 19.51
C TYR A 3 -5.88 -19.69 18.00
N ALA A 4 -7.13 -19.79 17.58
CA ALA A 4 -7.45 -19.63 16.16
C ALA A 4 -6.77 -18.31 15.77
N GLU A 5 -5.74 -18.39 14.92
CA GLU A 5 -5.06 -17.19 14.43
C GLU A 5 -6.15 -16.25 13.92
N GLU A 6 -6.31 -15.10 14.55
CA GLU A 6 -7.33 -14.14 14.15
C GLU A 6 -6.96 -13.65 12.76
N ILE A 7 -7.66 -14.19 11.75
CA ILE A 7 -7.43 -13.86 10.37
C ILE A 7 -7.99 -12.46 10.10
N LEU A 8 -7.10 -11.54 9.78
CA LEU A 8 -7.39 -10.19 9.34
C LEU A 8 -7.48 -10.15 7.81
N ASN A 9 -8.61 -9.64 7.34
CA ASN A 9 -8.88 -9.39 5.93
C ASN A 9 -8.71 -7.90 5.63
N LEU A 10 -7.64 -7.56 4.91
CA LEU A 10 -7.34 -6.21 4.47
C LEU A 10 -7.85 -6.02 3.04
N VAL A 11 -8.81 -5.11 2.85
CA VAL A 11 -9.44 -4.83 1.55
C VAL A 11 -9.33 -3.34 1.25
N PHE A 12 -8.66 -3.01 0.15
CA PHE A 12 -8.55 -1.66 -0.37
C PHE A 12 -9.34 -1.55 -1.66
N ARG A 13 -10.32 -0.64 -1.69
CA ARG A 13 -11.17 -0.38 -2.85
C ARG A 13 -11.01 1.05 -3.31
N LEU A 14 -10.74 1.23 -4.59
CA LEU A 14 -10.73 2.51 -5.26
C LEU A 14 -11.83 2.47 -6.33
N GLY A 15 -12.87 3.26 -6.13
CA GLY A 15 -13.95 3.43 -7.12
C GLY A 15 -13.66 4.59 -8.06
N ASN A 16 -14.35 4.60 -9.20
CA ASN A 16 -14.22 5.64 -10.24
C ASN A 16 -12.78 5.82 -10.74
N THR A 17 -12.02 4.73 -10.82
CA THR A 17 -10.62 4.77 -11.26
C THR A 17 -10.45 4.70 -12.78
N ASN A 18 -11.54 4.55 -13.55
CA ASN A 18 -11.45 4.57 -14.99
C ASN A 18 -10.93 5.93 -15.46
N GLU A 19 -9.84 5.90 -16.22
CA GLU A 19 -9.09 7.05 -16.70
C GLU A 19 -8.40 7.91 -15.62
N ALA A 20 -8.42 7.47 -14.35
CA ALA A 20 -7.72 8.16 -13.28
C ALA A 20 -6.19 8.04 -13.46
N LEU A 21 -5.48 9.12 -13.16
CA LEU A 21 -4.02 9.20 -13.26
C LEU A 21 -3.37 9.08 -11.89
N LEU A 22 -2.41 8.16 -11.75
CA LEU A 22 -1.59 8.08 -10.54
C LEU A 22 -0.46 9.11 -10.59
N THR A 23 -0.35 9.95 -9.54
CA THR A 23 0.66 11.02 -9.45
C THR A 23 1.63 10.79 -8.28
N GLY A 24 2.90 11.20 -8.42
CA GLY A 24 3.84 11.33 -7.31
C GLY A 24 4.71 10.12 -6.97
N ILE A 25 4.54 8.97 -7.63
CA ILE A 25 5.28 7.73 -7.32
C ILE A 25 6.38 7.43 -8.36
N ALA A 26 6.15 7.70 -9.64
CA ALA A 26 7.08 7.37 -10.71
C ALA A 26 7.96 8.58 -11.10
N HIS A 27 9.28 8.42 -11.04
CA HIS A 27 10.21 9.30 -11.76
C HIS A 27 10.24 8.86 -13.23
N GLY A 28 9.18 9.16 -13.99
CA GLY A 28 9.10 8.71 -15.38
C GLY A 28 7.82 9.14 -16.11
N SER A 29 8.06 9.79 -17.26
CA SER A 29 7.19 10.18 -18.36
C SER A 29 6.00 11.12 -18.07
N ALA A 30 6.10 12.32 -18.66
CA ALA A 30 5.10 13.37 -18.68
C ALA A 30 3.88 13.08 -19.59
N ASN A 31 3.69 11.83 -20.05
CA ASN A 31 2.71 11.50 -21.09
C ASN A 31 1.72 10.40 -20.65
N GLY A 32 0.90 10.65 -19.63
CA GLY A 32 -0.32 9.85 -19.39
C GLY A 32 -0.14 8.33 -19.18
N GLU A 33 1.08 7.86 -18.93
CA GLU A 33 1.45 6.45 -18.86
C GLU A 33 0.88 5.73 -17.63
N HIS A 34 0.50 6.50 -16.59
CA HIS A 34 0.04 5.96 -15.31
C HIS A 34 -1.49 6.00 -15.14
N ARG A 35 -2.20 5.81 -16.26
CA ARG A 35 -3.67 5.82 -16.30
C ARG A 35 -4.22 4.45 -15.93
N CYS A 36 -5.19 4.41 -15.04
CA CYS A 36 -5.96 3.20 -14.77
C CYS A 36 -7.13 3.08 -15.76
N TYR A 37 -7.39 1.88 -16.26
CA TYR A 37 -8.55 1.59 -17.13
C TYR A 37 -9.57 0.65 -16.47
N ILE A 38 -9.41 0.45 -15.16
CA ILE A 38 -10.27 -0.39 -14.35
C ILE A 38 -11.23 0.56 -13.61
N PRO A 39 -12.56 0.42 -13.75
CA PRO A 39 -13.51 1.32 -13.08
C PRO A 39 -13.51 1.18 -11.54
N GLU A 40 -13.26 -0.03 -11.06
CA GLU A 40 -13.19 -0.36 -9.64
C GLU A 40 -11.96 -1.25 -9.40
N VAL A 41 -10.96 -0.68 -8.74
CA VAL A 41 -9.76 -1.41 -8.32
C VAL A 41 -9.97 -1.95 -6.92
N GLU A 42 -9.70 -3.24 -6.75
CA GLU A 42 -9.69 -3.87 -5.44
C GLU A 42 -8.40 -4.66 -5.23
N VAL A 43 -7.78 -4.45 -4.08
CA VAL A 43 -6.61 -5.22 -3.61
C VAL A 43 -6.95 -5.83 -2.27
N ARG A 44 -6.79 -7.16 -2.17
CA ARG A 44 -7.09 -7.94 -0.97
C ARG A 44 -5.84 -8.65 -0.44
N ARG A 45 -5.69 -8.68 0.88
CA ARG A 45 -4.69 -9.49 1.58
C ARG A 45 -5.30 -10.09 2.84
N GLU A 46 -4.91 -11.33 3.11
CA GLU A 46 -5.32 -12.07 4.30
C GLU A 46 -4.07 -12.35 5.16
N ARG A 47 -4.08 -12.02 6.45
CA ARG A 47 -2.97 -12.26 7.37
C ARG A 47 -3.46 -12.53 8.76
N SER A 48 -2.71 -13.27 9.57
CA SER A 48 -3.01 -13.38 11.00
C SER A 48 -2.66 -12.06 11.71
N ALA A 49 -3.37 -11.76 12.81
CA ALA A 49 -2.98 -10.67 13.71
C ALA A 49 -1.54 -10.86 14.23
N GLY A 50 -1.16 -12.10 14.55
CA GLY A 50 0.19 -12.44 15.00
C GLY A 50 1.29 -12.11 13.99
N ASP A 51 1.05 -12.32 12.69
CA ASP A 51 2.01 -11.95 11.64
C ASP A 51 2.23 -10.43 11.58
N LEU A 52 1.16 -9.65 11.72
CA LEU A 52 1.26 -8.19 11.69
C LEU A 52 2.00 -7.67 12.93
N GLU A 53 1.72 -8.23 14.11
CA GLU A 53 2.44 -7.92 15.36
C GLU A 53 3.93 -8.30 15.28
N ALA A 54 4.25 -9.41 14.60
CA ALA A 54 5.62 -9.84 14.35
C ALA A 54 6.39 -8.96 13.32
N GLY A 55 5.79 -7.87 12.86
CA GLY A 55 6.44 -6.88 12.01
C GLY A 55 6.20 -7.04 10.50
N ALA A 56 5.29 -7.93 10.08
CA ALA A 56 4.97 -8.11 8.66
C ALA A 56 4.21 -6.91 8.05
N ALA A 57 3.77 -5.94 8.86
CA ALA A 57 2.97 -4.79 8.41
C ALA A 57 3.62 -4.01 7.25
N VAL A 58 4.94 -3.79 7.29
CA VAL A 58 5.67 -3.09 6.23
C VAL A 58 5.64 -3.87 4.92
N ASP A 59 5.88 -5.18 4.99
CA ASP A 59 5.91 -6.04 3.81
C ASP A 59 4.53 -6.21 3.17
N VAL A 60 3.50 -6.36 4.01
CA VAL A 60 2.11 -6.47 3.56
C VAL A 60 1.68 -5.17 2.88
N THR A 61 1.95 -4.03 3.50
CA THR A 61 1.62 -2.71 2.95
C THR A 61 2.36 -2.43 1.65
N ALA A 62 3.65 -2.77 1.57
CA ALA A 62 4.42 -2.62 0.34
C ALA A 62 3.85 -3.46 -0.81
N LYS A 63 3.40 -4.70 -0.55
CA LYS A 63 2.74 -5.56 -1.55
C LYS A 63 1.39 -4.99 -2.01
N ILE A 64 0.59 -4.45 -1.09
CA ILE A 64 -0.67 -3.78 -1.44
C ILE A 64 -0.39 -2.60 -2.37
N PHE A 65 0.59 -1.77 -2.02
CA PHE A 65 0.95 -0.60 -2.80
C PHE A 65 1.48 -0.97 -4.19
N GLN A 66 2.32 -2.00 -4.28
CA GLN A 66 2.80 -2.51 -5.56
C GLN A 66 1.63 -2.97 -6.44
N GLU A 67 0.69 -3.75 -5.89
CA GLU A 67 -0.45 -4.22 -6.66
C GLU A 67 -1.34 -3.05 -7.11
N LEU A 68 -1.53 -2.03 -6.27
CA LEU A 68 -2.23 -0.80 -6.67
C LEU A 68 -1.51 -0.11 -7.83
N CYS A 69 -0.20 0.10 -7.74
CA CYS A 69 0.61 0.69 -8.81
C CYS A 69 0.44 -0.08 -10.14
N GLU A 70 0.45 -1.41 -10.10
CA GLU A 70 0.25 -2.25 -11.29
C GLU A 70 -1.11 -2.00 -11.96
N ARG A 71 -2.18 -1.73 -11.20
CA ARG A 71 -3.50 -1.36 -11.76
C ARG A 71 -3.50 -0.03 -12.51
N PHE A 72 -2.52 0.82 -12.22
CA PHE A 72 -2.28 2.10 -12.89
C PHE A 72 -1.13 2.00 -13.92
N ASN A 73 -0.75 0.79 -14.35
CA ASN A 73 0.34 0.54 -15.30
C ASN A 73 1.74 0.99 -14.79
N VAL A 74 1.91 1.08 -13.46
CA VAL A 74 3.19 1.41 -12.83
C VAL A 74 3.86 0.14 -12.31
N THR A 75 4.97 -0.23 -12.91
CA THR A 75 5.83 -1.31 -12.40
C THR A 75 6.86 -0.74 -11.44
N MET A 76 6.84 -1.18 -10.19
CA MET A 76 7.88 -0.84 -9.22
C MET A 76 9.07 -1.78 -9.36
N ASP A 77 10.28 -1.22 -9.50
CA ASP A 77 11.48 -2.03 -9.48
C ASP A 77 11.92 -2.40 -8.04
N LYS A 78 13.03 -3.15 -7.92
CA LYS A 78 13.57 -3.55 -6.61
C LYS A 78 14.00 -2.36 -5.76
N ALA A 79 14.56 -1.31 -6.39
CA ALA A 79 15.03 -0.12 -5.69
C ALA A 79 13.86 0.72 -5.18
N ASP A 80 12.80 0.88 -5.99
CA ASP A 80 11.55 1.54 -5.61
C ASP A 80 10.87 0.81 -4.45
N THR A 81 10.79 -0.52 -4.53
CA THR A 81 10.21 -1.35 -3.46
C THR A 81 11.00 -1.20 -2.16
N ALA A 82 12.34 -1.23 -2.23
CA ALA A 82 13.19 -1.03 -1.07
C ALA A 82 13.05 0.39 -0.47
N ARG A 83 12.90 1.42 -1.33
CA ARG A 83 12.65 2.80 -0.91
C ARG A 83 11.32 2.91 -0.17
N LEU A 84 10.24 2.37 -0.73
CA LEU A 84 8.92 2.35 -0.12
C LEU A 84 8.94 1.67 1.25
N LYS A 85 9.55 0.48 1.35
CA LYS A 85 9.64 -0.23 2.64
C LYS A 85 10.37 0.59 3.70
N ARG A 86 11.48 1.26 3.35
CA ARG A 86 12.17 2.15 4.29
C ARG A 86 11.28 3.31 4.75
N GLN A 87 10.54 3.94 3.84
CA GLN A 87 9.62 5.03 4.18
C GLN A 87 8.49 4.56 5.09
N LEU A 88 7.92 3.38 4.83
CA LEU A 88 6.90 2.76 5.69
C LEU A 88 7.45 2.41 7.07
N SER A 89 8.66 1.83 7.15
CA SER A 89 9.32 1.56 8.43
C SER A 89 9.57 2.84 9.22
N GLN A 90 10.06 3.90 8.56
CA GLN A 90 10.26 5.21 9.19
C GLN A 90 8.93 5.81 9.67
N PHE A 91 7.86 5.70 8.88
CA PHE A 91 6.53 6.15 9.28
C PHE A 91 6.04 5.42 10.53
N LEU A 92 6.20 4.11 10.63
CA LEU A 92 5.82 3.36 11.83
C LEU A 92 6.66 3.75 13.05
N LEU A 93 7.95 4.03 12.88
CA LEU A 93 8.86 4.41 13.96
C LEU A 93 8.65 5.86 14.45
N HIS A 94 8.26 6.77 13.55
CA HIS A 94 8.24 8.21 13.82
C HIS A 94 6.83 8.84 13.73
N GLY A 95 5.82 8.09 13.32
CA GLY A 95 4.58 8.64 12.76
C GLY A 95 3.31 7.88 13.14
N LEU A 96 3.23 7.31 14.36
CA LEU A 96 1.94 7.40 15.06
C LEU A 96 1.67 8.91 15.19
N LEU A 97 0.72 9.41 14.38
CA LEU A 97 0.33 10.81 14.28
C LEU A 97 0.37 11.46 15.68
N PRO A 98 0.97 12.65 15.87
CA PRO A 98 0.75 13.37 17.10
C PRO A 98 -0.76 13.54 17.26
N SER A 99 -1.30 13.03 18.37
CA SER A 99 -2.63 13.40 18.82
C SER A 99 -2.74 14.91 18.69
N SER A 100 -3.77 15.39 18.00
CA SER A 100 -4.14 16.80 18.03
C SER A 100 -4.61 17.12 19.45
N GLU A 101 -3.67 17.26 20.38
CA GLU A 101 -3.92 17.96 21.62
C GLU A 101 -3.97 19.45 21.28
N GLY A 102 -5.19 19.97 21.35
CA GLY A 102 -5.48 21.37 21.06
C GLY A 102 -4.71 22.31 21.97
N LYS A 103 -4.36 23.45 21.38
CA LYS A 103 -4.26 24.74 22.07
C LYS A 103 -4.85 25.81 21.16
#